data_AF-A0A9E8LZR9-F1
#
_entry.id   AF-A0A9E8LZR9-F1
#
_cell.length_a   1.000
_cell.length_b   1.000
_cell.length_c   1.000
_cell.angle_alpha   90.00
_cell.angle_beta   90.00
_cell.angle_gamma   90.00
#
_symmetry.space_group_name_H-M   'P 1'
#
loop_
_entity.id
_entity.type
_entity.pdbx_description
1 polymer ?
#
loop_
_entity_poly.entity_id
_entity_poly.type
_entity_poly.pdbx_seq_one_letter_code
_entity_poly.pdbx_strand_id
1 'polypeptide(L)'
;MKKAVIFLLIISFLSGCSTFSEFKNTAVDNMKTDLKLPKYELNKENFKEISYGGKTYIIEDTIVHPKELDEPIGKVVETITINEKNEILSKKELRKIQITPKKDEERTLMNFGWVYRIKDFDPEQTVAVVINNQYHIAKIKQAKEDTGL
;
A
#
# COMPACT_ATOMS: atom_id res chain seq x y z
N MET A 1 10.36 19.50 55.47
CA MET A 1 10.50 18.49 54.40
C MET A 1 9.31 18.48 53.42
N LYS A 2 8.77 19.64 53.01
CA LYS A 2 7.66 19.73 52.02
C LYS A 2 8.02 20.52 50.76
N LYS A 3 9.08 21.33 50.78
CA LYS A 3 9.57 22.10 49.62
C LYS A 3 10.49 21.29 48.69
N ALA A 4 11.13 20.23 49.19
CA ALA A 4 12.02 19.37 48.38
C ALA A 4 11.25 18.38 47.47
N VAL A 5 10.04 17.97 47.87
CA VAL A 5 9.22 17.01 47.10
C VAL A 5 8.58 17.67 45.87
N ILE A 6 8.29 18.97 45.92
CA ILE A 6 7.70 19.72 44.80
C ILE A 6 8.72 19.93 43.66
N PHE A 7 10.02 20.03 43.97
CA PHE A 7 11.05 20.22 42.96
C PHE A 7 11.36 18.94 42.16
N LEU A 8 11.06 17.76 42.72
CA LEU A 8 11.31 16.45 42.09
C LEU A 8 10.25 16.06 41.05
N LEU A 9 9.05 16.65 41.08
CA LEU A 9 7.97 16.36 40.11
C LEU A 9 8.06 17.17 38.81
N ILE A 10 8.87 18.24 38.78
CA ILE A 10 9.03 19.11 37.59
C ILE A 10 10.13 18.60 36.66
N ILE A 11 11.09 17.82 37.18
CA ILE A 11 12.23 17.30 36.40
C ILE A 11 11.81 16.13 35.48
N SER A 12 10.68 15.48 35.76
CA SER A 12 10.12 14.39 34.94
C SER A 12 9.49 14.80 33.60
N PHE A 13 9.43 16.11 33.27
CA PHE A 13 8.89 16.59 31.99
C PHE A 13 9.95 16.99 30.95
N LEU A 14 11.25 16.85 31.23
CA LEU A 14 12.32 17.28 30.33
C LEU A 14 12.95 16.15 29.50
N SER A 15 12.54 14.89 29.70
CA SER A 15 13.04 13.73 28.95
C SER A 15 12.24 13.41 27.68
N GLY A 16 11.29 14.26 27.29
CA GLY A 16 10.38 14.03 26.15
C GLY A 16 10.79 14.66 24.81
N CYS A 17 11.90 15.41 24.75
CA CYS A 17 12.25 16.14 23.52
C CYS A 17 12.95 15.29 22.45
N SER A 18 13.74 14.26 22.82
CA SER A 18 14.50 13.46 21.85
C SER A 18 13.58 12.59 20.97
N THR A 19 12.58 11.96 21.58
CA THR A 19 11.62 11.09 20.89
C THR A 19 10.75 11.86 19.89
N PHE A 20 10.31 13.08 20.23
CA PHE A 20 9.50 13.90 19.31
C PHE A 20 10.27 14.34 18.06
N SER A 21 11.55 14.73 18.21
CA SER A 21 12.40 15.04 17.06
C SER A 21 12.64 13.82 16.18
N GLU A 22 12.82 12.64 16.77
CA GLU A 22 12.99 11.38 16.03
C GLU A 22 11.71 10.99 15.27
N PHE A 23 10.52 11.12 15.88
CA PHE A 23 9.24 10.90 15.20
C PHE A 23 9.02 11.89 14.06
N LYS A 24 9.33 13.17 14.28
CA LYS A 24 9.23 14.21 13.23
C LYS A 24 10.18 13.92 12.09
N ASN A 25 11.44 13.58 12.39
CA ASN A 25 12.45 13.26 11.37
C ASN A 25 12.05 12.00 10.59
N THR A 26 11.58 10.95 11.28
CA THR A 26 11.06 9.73 10.64
C THR A 26 9.88 10.03 9.73
N ALA A 27 8.92 10.84 10.18
CA ALA A 27 7.77 11.23 9.35
C ALA A 27 8.19 12.07 8.14
N VAL A 28 9.14 12.98 8.31
CA VAL A 28 9.70 13.83 7.23
C VAL A 28 10.49 12.99 6.23
N ASP A 29 11.29 12.04 6.68
CA ASP A 29 12.08 11.17 5.82
C ASP A 29 11.18 10.17 5.08
N ASN A 30 10.16 9.62 5.74
CA ASN A 30 9.11 8.83 5.08
C ASN A 30 8.38 9.65 4.01
N MET A 31 8.07 10.92 4.27
CA MET A 31 7.43 11.82 3.31
C MET A 31 8.34 12.14 2.12
N LYS A 32 9.64 12.37 2.35
CA LYS A 32 10.62 12.59 1.27
C LYS A 32 10.82 11.35 0.41
N THR A 33 10.82 10.16 1.02
CA THR A 33 10.88 8.88 0.31
C THR A 33 9.60 8.67 -0.52
N ASP A 34 8.42 8.95 0.05
CA ASP A 34 7.15 8.88 -0.67
C ASP A 34 7.12 9.77 -1.92
N LEU A 35 7.70 10.97 -1.87
CA LEU A 35 7.74 11.91 -2.99
C LEU A 35 8.60 11.44 -4.18
N LYS A 36 9.55 10.51 -3.97
CA LYS A 36 10.49 10.06 -5.00
C LYS A 36 10.10 8.72 -5.63
N LEU A 37 9.23 7.95 -4.96
CA LEU A 37 8.92 6.60 -5.43
C LEU A 37 7.97 6.64 -6.64
N PRO A 38 8.27 5.83 -7.67
CA PRO A 38 7.47 5.81 -8.88
C PRO A 38 6.04 5.35 -8.59
N LYS A 39 5.09 5.96 -9.29
CA LYS A 39 3.70 5.56 -9.26
C LYS A 39 3.43 4.52 -10.33
N TYR A 40 3.01 3.34 -9.89
CA TYR A 40 2.51 2.27 -10.74
C TYR A 40 1.03 2.50 -11.02
N GLU A 41 0.61 2.24 -12.25
CA GLU A 41 -0.77 2.34 -12.69
C GLU A 41 -1.46 0.99 -12.53
N LEU A 42 -2.55 0.94 -11.75
CA LEU A 42 -3.41 -0.23 -11.65
C LEU A 42 -4.29 -0.35 -12.89
N ASN A 43 -4.34 -1.55 -13.49
CA ASN A 43 -5.34 -1.87 -14.49
C ASN A 43 -6.72 -1.97 -13.81
N LYS A 44 -7.55 -0.93 -13.98
CA LYS A 44 -8.88 -0.83 -13.37
C LYS A 44 -9.95 -1.68 -14.07
N GLU A 45 -9.62 -2.33 -15.18
CA GLU A 45 -10.53 -3.24 -15.87
C GLU A 45 -10.49 -4.64 -15.25
N ASN A 46 -9.32 -5.09 -14.79
CA ASN A 46 -9.13 -6.45 -14.27
C ASN A 46 -8.59 -6.53 -12.84
N PHE A 47 -8.05 -5.44 -12.28
CA PHE A 47 -7.42 -5.36 -10.95
C PHE A 47 -6.25 -6.32 -10.70
N LYS A 48 -5.74 -6.97 -11.75
CA LYS A 48 -4.72 -8.01 -11.71
C LYS A 48 -3.40 -7.60 -12.34
N GLU A 49 -3.31 -6.38 -12.84
CA GLU A 49 -2.10 -5.88 -13.48
C GLU A 49 -1.72 -4.51 -12.94
N ILE A 50 -0.42 -4.28 -12.76
CA ILE A 50 0.15 -2.95 -12.50
C ILE A 50 1.20 -2.63 -13.55
N SER A 51 1.34 -1.36 -13.93
CA SER A 51 2.30 -0.94 -14.95
C SER A 51 3.13 0.26 -14.54
N TYR A 52 4.41 0.26 -14.89
CA TYR A 52 5.32 1.38 -14.72
C TYR A 52 6.48 1.29 -15.72
N GLY A 53 6.88 2.42 -16.31
CA GLY A 53 8.05 2.48 -17.18
C GLY A 53 7.98 1.55 -18.41
N GLY A 54 6.79 1.38 -19.00
CA GLY A 54 6.58 0.49 -20.16
C GLY A 54 6.53 -1.00 -19.81
N LYS A 55 6.62 -1.37 -18.54
CA LYS A 55 6.48 -2.75 -18.06
C LYS A 55 5.12 -2.94 -17.43
N THR A 56 4.51 -4.10 -17.67
CA THR A 56 3.29 -4.55 -17.00
C THR A 56 3.60 -5.79 -16.19
N TYR A 57 3.17 -5.83 -14.94
CA TYR A 57 3.31 -6.97 -14.04
C TYR A 57 1.93 -7.55 -13.74
N ILE A 58 1.81 -8.87 -13.79
CA ILE A 58 0.60 -9.63 -13.44
C ILE A 58 0.70 -10.03 -11.97
N ILE A 59 -0.29 -9.63 -11.18
CA ILE A 59 -0.44 -9.93 -9.76
C ILE A 59 -0.94 -11.38 -9.61
N GLU A 60 -0.28 -12.13 -8.74
CA GLU A 60 -0.62 -13.51 -8.39
C GLU A 60 -1.22 -13.58 -6.98
N ASP A 61 -1.94 -14.66 -6.69
CA ASP A 61 -2.48 -14.93 -5.34
C ASP A 61 -1.38 -15.37 -4.34
N THR A 62 -0.16 -15.63 -4.82
CA THR A 62 0.99 -16.01 -4.01
C THR A 62 1.43 -14.88 -3.09
N ILE A 63 1.49 -15.15 -1.78
CA ILE A 63 1.90 -14.17 -0.76
C ILE A 63 3.36 -14.35 -0.39
N VAL A 64 4.10 -13.24 -0.35
CA VAL A 64 5.48 -13.13 0.12
C VAL A 64 5.49 -12.86 1.61
N HIS A 65 6.34 -13.56 2.36
CA HIS A 65 6.50 -13.28 3.78
C HIS A 65 7.27 -11.97 3.99
N PRO A 66 6.92 -11.10 4.95
CA PRO A 66 7.59 -9.80 5.14
C PRO A 66 9.12 -9.87 5.30
N LYS A 67 9.64 -10.98 5.84
CA LYS A 67 11.09 -11.21 5.99
C LYS A 67 11.83 -11.36 4.65
N GLU A 68 11.13 -11.67 3.57
CA GLU A 68 11.66 -11.83 2.21
C GLU A 68 11.62 -10.51 1.43
N LEU A 69 11.05 -9.44 2.00
CA LEU A 69 11.03 -8.12 1.38
C LEU A 69 12.32 -7.34 1.66
N ASP A 70 12.67 -6.47 0.73
CA ASP A 70 13.72 -5.47 0.86
C ASP A 70 13.09 -4.05 0.83
N GLU A 71 13.76 -3.06 0.24
CA GLU A 71 13.28 -1.68 0.17
C GLU A 71 12.01 -1.50 -0.69
N PRO A 72 11.15 -0.50 -0.37
CA PRO A 72 10.07 -0.09 -1.24
C PRO A 72 10.64 0.57 -2.51
N ILE A 73 10.13 0.16 -3.67
CA ILE A 73 10.59 0.61 -4.99
C ILE A 73 9.50 1.33 -5.79
N GLY A 74 8.28 1.41 -5.25
CA GLY A 74 7.17 2.10 -5.91
C GLY A 74 5.89 2.09 -5.09
N LYS A 75 4.82 2.63 -5.67
CA LYS A 75 3.50 2.68 -5.05
C LYS A 75 2.38 2.70 -6.09
N VAL A 76 1.26 2.07 -5.79
CA VAL A 76 0.03 2.14 -6.61
C VAL A 76 -0.90 3.22 -6.06
N VAL A 77 -1.16 3.21 -4.74
CA VAL A 77 -2.01 4.17 -4.00
C VAL A 77 -3.41 4.29 -4.60
N GLU A 78 -4.13 3.18 -4.63
CA GLU A 78 -5.53 3.12 -5.09
C GLU A 78 -6.39 2.42 -4.03
N THR A 79 -7.59 2.95 -3.78
CA THR A 79 -8.59 2.32 -2.92
C THR A 79 -9.90 2.28 -3.67
N ILE A 80 -10.33 1.07 -3.99
CA ILE A 80 -11.46 0.81 -4.87
C ILE A 80 -12.44 -0.10 -4.13
N THR A 81 -13.73 0.18 -4.24
CA THR A 81 -14.78 -0.75 -3.81
C THR A 81 -15.49 -1.24 -5.06
N ILE A 82 -15.58 -2.56 -5.21
CA ILE A 82 -16.32 -3.20 -6.29
C ILE A 82 -17.52 -3.96 -5.75
N ASN A 83 -18.52 -4.17 -6.59
CA ASN A 83 -19.60 -5.12 -6.32
C ASN A 83 -19.29 -6.51 -6.88
N GLU A 84 -20.23 -7.44 -6.70
CA GLU A 84 -20.21 -8.81 -7.24
C GLU A 84 -20.01 -8.93 -8.77
N LYS A 85 -20.20 -7.84 -9.52
CA LYS A 85 -19.98 -7.77 -10.98
C LYS A 85 -18.63 -7.16 -11.36
N ASN A 86 -17.77 -6.90 -10.39
CA ASN A 86 -16.51 -6.17 -10.53
C ASN A 86 -16.69 -4.70 -10.99
N GLU A 87 -17.87 -4.11 -10.78
CA GLU A 87 -18.12 -2.71 -11.11
C GLU A 87 -17.61 -1.80 -9.98
N ILE A 88 -16.83 -0.77 -10.34
CA ILE A 88 -16.32 0.20 -9.36
C ILE A 88 -17.46 1.07 -8.83
N LEU A 89 -17.67 1.05 -7.52
CA LEU A 89 -18.67 1.84 -6.84
C LEU A 89 -18.18 3.28 -6.62
N SER A 90 -18.99 4.25 -7.05
CA SER A 90 -18.69 5.66 -6.81
C SER A 90 -18.88 6.05 -5.35
N LYS A 91 -18.24 7.14 -4.91
CA LYS A 91 -18.47 7.72 -3.57
C LYS A 91 -19.95 8.04 -3.30
N LYS A 92 -20.72 8.37 -4.34
CA LYS A 92 -22.16 8.63 -4.22
C LYS A 92 -22.91 7.34 -3.88
N GLU A 93 -22.58 6.23 -4.55
CA GLU A 93 -23.18 4.91 -4.29
C GLU A 93 -22.82 4.40 -2.88
N LEU A 94 -21.55 4.56 -2.48
CA LEU A 94 -21.08 4.14 -1.16
C LEU A 94 -21.72 4.92 0.00
N ARG A 95 -22.15 6.16 -0.23
CA ARG A 95 -22.80 7.02 0.78
C ARG A 95 -24.32 6.84 0.87
N LYS A 96 -24.93 6.03 0.01
CA LYS A 96 -26.38 5.81 0.06
C LYS A 96 -26.76 5.07 1.34
N ILE A 97 -27.68 5.65 2.10
CA ILE A 97 -28.30 5.02 3.27
C ILE A 97 -29.56 4.31 2.79
N GLN A 98 -29.71 3.03 3.13
CA GLN A 98 -30.94 2.29 2.86
C GLN A 98 -31.89 2.45 4.05
N ILE A 99 -33.01 3.16 3.85
CA ILE A 99 -34.06 3.32 4.89
C ILE A 99 -34.88 2.03 5.01
N THR A 100 -35.15 1.38 3.87
CA THR A 100 -35.78 0.05 3.81
C THR A 100 -34.70 -0.97 3.44
N PRO A 101 -34.56 -2.09 4.20
CA PRO A 101 -33.62 -3.14 3.85
C PRO A 101 -33.90 -3.67 2.44
N LYS A 102 -32.90 -3.62 1.56
CA LYS A 102 -32.90 -4.37 0.31
C LYS A 102 -32.02 -5.61 0.49
N LYS A 103 -32.03 -6.50 -0.51
CA LYS A 103 -31.02 -7.55 -0.58
C LYS A 103 -29.63 -6.89 -0.48
N ASP A 104 -28.80 -7.40 0.43
CA ASP A 104 -27.43 -6.94 0.56
C ASP A 104 -26.69 -7.17 -0.75
N GLU A 105 -26.07 -6.10 -1.26
CA GLU A 105 -25.10 -6.16 -2.35
C GLU A 105 -23.75 -6.49 -1.73
N GLU A 106 -23.11 -7.55 -2.19
CA GLU A 106 -21.75 -7.88 -1.75
C GLU A 106 -20.77 -6.82 -2.27
N ARG A 107 -19.89 -6.34 -1.39
CA ARG A 107 -18.94 -5.27 -1.70
C ARG A 107 -17.55 -5.66 -1.22
N THR A 108 -16.59 -5.58 -2.13
CA THR A 108 -15.19 -5.89 -1.86
C THR A 108 -14.37 -4.61 -1.89
N LEU A 109 -13.72 -4.31 -0.76
CA LEU A 109 -12.72 -3.24 -0.67
C LEU A 109 -11.37 -3.78 -1.10
N MET A 110 -10.72 -3.10 -2.04
CA MET A 110 -9.37 -3.38 -2.49
C MET A 110 -8.49 -2.15 -2.24
N ASN A 111 -7.48 -2.31 -1.40
CA ASN A 111 -6.49 -1.30 -1.08
C ASN A 111 -5.14 -1.71 -1.65
N PHE A 112 -4.69 -0.98 -2.67
CA PHE A 112 -3.39 -1.16 -3.31
C PHE A 112 -2.40 -0.12 -2.78
N GLY A 113 -1.31 -0.60 -2.18
CA GLY A 113 -0.33 0.20 -1.48
C GLY A 113 1.03 0.25 -2.16
N TRP A 114 2.06 -0.04 -1.36
CA TRP A 114 3.46 -0.04 -1.75
C TRP A 114 3.81 -1.19 -2.70
N VAL A 115 4.88 -0.98 -3.47
CA VAL A 115 5.56 -2.00 -4.27
C VAL A 115 6.97 -2.17 -3.70
N TYR A 116 7.37 -3.41 -3.42
CA TYR A 116 8.63 -3.77 -2.79
C TYR A 116 9.48 -4.64 -3.71
N ARG A 117 10.80 -4.53 -3.55
CA ARG A 117 11.74 -5.55 -4.00
C ARG A 117 11.59 -6.80 -3.11
N ILE A 118 11.73 -7.97 -3.73
CA ILE A 118 11.82 -9.26 -3.03
C ILE A 118 13.29 -9.69 -3.04
N LYS A 119 13.82 -10.15 -1.90
CA LYS A 119 15.19 -10.64 -1.77
C LYS A 119 15.44 -11.78 -2.76
N ASP A 120 16.62 -11.78 -3.39
CA ASP A 120 17.05 -12.78 -4.36
C ASP A 120 16.25 -12.81 -5.69
N PHE A 121 15.33 -11.86 -5.92
CA PHE A 121 14.63 -11.68 -7.20
C PHE A 121 15.09 -10.40 -7.93
N ASP A 122 15.05 -10.45 -9.27
CA ASP A 122 15.24 -9.27 -10.11
C ASP A 122 13.97 -8.39 -10.08
N PRO A 123 14.04 -7.13 -9.59
CA PRO A 123 12.89 -6.23 -9.54
C PRO A 123 12.33 -5.87 -10.93
N GLU A 124 13.11 -6.04 -11.99
CA GLU A 124 12.63 -5.84 -13.37
C GLU A 124 11.74 -6.98 -13.86
N GLN A 125 11.75 -8.12 -13.16
CA GLN A 125 10.98 -9.31 -13.49
C GLN A 125 9.91 -9.63 -12.44
N THR A 126 10.18 -9.37 -11.16
CA THR A 126 9.29 -9.76 -10.06
C THR A 126 9.36 -8.76 -8.92
N VAL A 127 8.18 -8.33 -8.47
CA VAL A 127 8.00 -7.38 -7.36
C VAL A 127 6.93 -7.89 -6.40
N ALA A 128 6.86 -7.35 -5.19
CA ALA A 128 5.76 -7.59 -4.26
C ALA A 128 4.85 -6.35 -4.17
N VAL A 129 3.54 -6.53 -4.31
CA VAL A 129 2.53 -5.46 -4.26
C VAL A 129 1.69 -5.64 -3.01
N VAL A 130 1.53 -4.57 -2.22
CA VAL A 130 0.66 -4.59 -1.06
C VAL A 130 -0.80 -4.49 -1.50
N ILE A 131 -1.59 -5.51 -1.22
CA ILE A 131 -3.04 -5.55 -1.45
C ILE A 131 -3.69 -5.98 -0.14
N ASN A 132 -4.57 -5.15 0.42
CA ASN A 132 -5.29 -5.45 1.67
C ASN A 132 -4.36 -5.98 2.80
N ASN A 133 -3.21 -5.31 2.99
CA ASN A 133 -2.19 -5.64 3.99
C ASN A 133 -1.42 -6.96 3.76
N GLN A 134 -1.57 -7.59 2.59
CA GLN A 134 -0.80 -8.76 2.17
C GLN A 134 0.14 -8.41 1.01
N TYR A 135 1.29 -9.08 0.93
CA TYR A 135 2.33 -8.81 -0.06
C TYR A 135 2.24 -9.82 -1.20
N HIS A 136 1.51 -9.49 -2.26
CA HIS A 136 1.31 -10.37 -3.40
C HIS A 136 2.48 -10.32 -4.37
N ILE A 137 2.92 -11.47 -4.89
CA ILE A 137 3.87 -11.52 -5.99
C ILE A 137 3.24 -10.90 -7.24
N ALA A 138 3.99 -10.10 -7.98
CA ALA A 138 3.65 -9.66 -9.33
C ALA A 138 4.82 -9.91 -10.28
N LYS A 139 4.59 -10.61 -11.38
CA LYS A 139 5.61 -10.97 -12.37
C LYS A 139 5.42 -10.23 -13.68
N ILE A 140 6.50 -9.88 -14.36
CA ILE A 140 6.43 -9.18 -15.65
C ILE A 140 5.64 -10.01 -16.67
N LYS A 141 4.74 -9.34 -17.37
CA LYS A 141 3.99 -9.89 -18.49
C LYS A 141 4.93 -9.96 -19.68
N GLN A 142 5.40 -11.16 -20.01
CA GLN A 142 6.18 -11.36 -21.23
C GLN A 142 5.32 -11.00 -22.44
N ALA A 143 5.89 -10.25 -23.39
CA ALA A 143 5.26 -10.06 -24.68
C ALA A 143 5.09 -11.44 -25.32
N LYS A 144 3.90 -11.74 -25.84
CA LYS A 144 3.76 -12.89 -26.74
C LYS A 144 4.65 -12.57 -27.94
N GLU A 145 5.69 -13.37 -28.16
CA GLU A 145 6.35 -13.37 -29.47
C GLU A 145 5.27 -13.77 -30.48
N ASP A 146 4.93 -12.85 -31.39
CA ASP A 146 4.15 -13.17 -32.57
C ASP A 146 4.99 -14.15 -33.40
N THR A 147 4.85 -15.44 -33.14
CA THR A 147 5.24 -16.49 -34.08
C THR A 147 4.26 -16.39 -35.24
N GLY A 148 4.56 -15.50 -36.18
CA GLY A 148 3.91 -15.41 -37.48
C GLY A 148 4.07 -16.75 -38.20
N LEU A 149 2.96 -17.47 -38.29
CA LEU A 149 2.74 -18.55 -39.26
C LEU A 149 2.36 -17.95 -40.60
#